data_AF-A0A942NWR1-F1
#
_entry.id   AF-A0A942NWR1-F1
#
_cell.length_a   1.000
_cell.length_b   1.000
_cell.length_c   1.000
_cell.angle_alpha   90.00
_cell.angle_beta   90.00
_cell.angle_gamma   90.00
#
_symmetry.space_group_name_H-M   'P 1'
#
loop_
_entity.id
_entity.type
_entity.pdbx_description
1 polymer ?
#
loop_
_entity_poly.entity_id
_entity_poly.type
_entity_poly.pdbx_seq_one_letter_code
_entity_poly.pdbx_strand_id
1 'polypeptide(L)'
;MSPCVASLDIVNSSKLTAAKRRKLLAIVEKCMQVLKQETKDLVYEISRGDSIQLLWKKNANEALRQCLWMHMMLLKEGFEMRTGFGVGSISLITKTLATSDGKAFQLSGRCLDAIKNTDNRIAVAFETEALNHEWTVHNIVLNYVLQRTTAPQAVAMALMLQNKTQLEVAKALRIKQPSVHQRLKAGGWVIIQSVVNRFQQIQQ
;
A
#
# COMPACT_ATOMS: atom_id res chain seq x y z
N MET A 1 9.04 -16.74 6.76
CA MET A 1 8.33 -15.49 6.42
C MET A 1 7.82 -14.83 7.68
N SER A 2 8.22 -13.59 7.93
CA SER A 2 7.74 -12.82 9.08
C SER A 2 6.34 -12.27 8.81
N PRO A 3 5.44 -12.24 9.80
CA PRO A 3 4.18 -11.53 9.66
C PRO A 3 4.38 -10.05 9.35
N CYS A 4 3.38 -9.47 8.69
CA CYS A 4 3.37 -8.05 8.34
C CYS A 4 2.03 -7.43 8.73
N VAL A 5 2.09 -6.24 9.32
CA VAL A 5 0.93 -5.41 9.64
C VAL A 5 1.06 -4.08 8.91
N ALA A 6 -0.03 -3.63 8.29
CA ALA A 6 -0.13 -2.26 7.79
C ALA A 6 -1.24 -1.53 8.53
N SER A 7 -0.94 -0.32 9.02
CA SER A 7 -1.91 0.63 9.56
C SER A 7 -2.03 1.78 8.57
N LEU A 8 -3.26 2.11 8.17
CA LEU A 8 -3.53 3.04 7.08
C LEU A 8 -4.55 4.09 7.50
N ASP A 9 -4.39 5.31 6.99
CA ASP A 9 -5.42 6.35 7.05
C ASP A 9 -5.61 7.07 5.72
N ILE A 10 -6.75 7.73 5.56
CA ILE A 10 -7.05 8.55 4.39
C ILE A 10 -6.77 10.02 4.72
N VAL A 11 -5.93 10.65 3.89
CA VAL A 11 -5.53 12.05 4.07
C VAL A 11 -6.74 12.96 3.90
N ASN A 12 -6.93 13.91 4.82
CA ASN A 12 -8.05 14.87 4.80
C ASN A 12 -9.45 14.22 4.76
N SER A 13 -9.61 12.98 5.25
CA SER A 13 -10.90 12.25 5.26
C SER A 13 -12.05 13.04 5.90
N SER A 14 -11.76 13.79 6.96
CA SER A 14 -12.73 14.61 7.70
C SER A 14 -13.30 15.78 6.89
N LYS A 15 -12.61 16.20 5.82
CA LYS A 15 -13.02 17.29 4.93
C LYS A 15 -13.85 16.80 3.73
N LEU A 16 -14.09 15.49 3.62
CA LEU A 16 -14.83 14.92 2.50
C LEU A 16 -16.33 15.20 2.63
N THR A 17 -16.94 15.60 1.52
CA THR A 17 -18.41 15.64 1.41
C THR A 17 -18.98 14.22 1.54
N ALA A 18 -20.25 14.11 1.92
CA ALA A 18 -20.92 12.81 2.03
C ALA A 18 -20.85 11.98 0.75
N ALA A 19 -20.95 12.63 -0.42
CA ALA A 19 -20.81 11.96 -1.72
C ALA A 19 -19.39 11.41 -1.95
N LYS A 20 -18.34 12.20 -1.67
CA LYS A 20 -16.95 11.74 -1.77
C LYS A 20 -16.65 10.63 -0.76
N ARG A 21 -17.18 10.71 0.46
CA ARG A 21 -17.02 9.67 1.49
C ARG A 21 -17.66 8.35 1.06
N ARG A 22 -18.87 8.36 0.48
CA ARG A 22 -19.48 7.14 -0.07
C ARG A 22 -18.64 6.52 -1.19
N LYS A 23 -18.10 7.36 -2.08
CA LYS A 23 -17.20 6.90 -3.16
C LYS A 23 -15.93 6.25 -2.60
N LEU A 24 -15.29 6.88 -1.62
CA LEU A 24 -14.13 6.34 -0.91
C LEU A 24 -14.41 4.96 -0.32
N LEU A 25 -15.51 4.82 0.44
CA LEU A 25 -15.88 3.55 1.07
C LEU A 25 -16.08 2.44 0.04
N ALA A 26 -16.76 2.72 -1.07
CA ALA A 26 -16.94 1.75 -2.15
C ALA A 26 -15.61 1.31 -2.79
N ILE A 27 -14.64 2.22 -2.93
CA ILE A 27 -13.30 1.88 -3.44
C ILE A 27 -12.55 1.01 -2.43
N VAL A 28 -12.56 1.38 -1.14
CA VAL A 28 -11.90 0.63 -0.07
C VAL A 28 -12.47 -0.79 0.02
N GLU A 29 -13.79 -0.93 0.01
CA GLU A 29 -14.45 -2.23 0.06
C GLU A 29 -14.06 -3.11 -1.13
N LYS A 30 -14.07 -2.54 -2.34
CA LYS A 30 -13.60 -3.25 -3.55
C LYS A 30 -12.13 -3.65 -3.43
N CYS A 31 -11.28 -2.79 -2.85
CA CYS A 31 -9.88 -3.14 -2.61
C CYS A 31 -9.78 -4.32 -1.65
N MET A 32 -10.48 -4.30 -0.52
CA MET A 32 -10.47 -5.40 0.46
C MET A 32 -10.93 -6.72 -0.14
N GLN A 33 -11.97 -6.70 -1.00
CA GLN A 33 -12.43 -7.89 -1.71
C GLN A 33 -11.34 -8.50 -2.61
N VAL A 34 -10.66 -7.67 -3.40
CA VAL A 34 -9.56 -8.12 -4.27
C VAL A 34 -8.39 -8.66 -3.44
N LEU A 35 -7.97 -7.94 -2.39
CA LEU A 35 -6.85 -8.38 -1.55
C LEU A 35 -7.16 -9.70 -0.84
N LYS A 36 -8.39 -9.91 -0.37
CA LYS A 36 -8.84 -11.18 0.21
C LYS A 36 -8.86 -12.34 -0.78
N GLN A 37 -9.19 -12.07 -2.04
CA GLN A 37 -9.16 -13.08 -3.10
C GLN A 37 -7.72 -13.49 -3.43
N GLU A 38 -6.79 -12.53 -3.48
CA GLU A 38 -5.36 -12.78 -3.72
C GLU A 38 -4.67 -13.42 -2.51
N THR A 39 -5.08 -13.06 -1.29
CA THR A 39 -4.43 -13.49 -0.04
C THR A 39 -5.48 -13.96 0.97
N LYS A 40 -5.71 -15.28 1.00
CA LYS A 40 -6.78 -15.89 1.80
C LYS A 40 -6.62 -15.67 3.31
N ASP A 41 -5.39 -15.59 3.81
CA ASP A 41 -5.08 -15.40 5.23
C ASP A 41 -4.97 -13.94 5.66
N LEU A 42 -5.15 -12.98 4.74
CA LEU A 42 -5.22 -11.55 5.06
C LEU A 42 -6.37 -11.32 6.04
N VAL A 43 -6.13 -10.63 7.15
CA VAL A 43 -7.18 -10.13 8.03
C VAL A 43 -7.19 -8.61 7.94
N TYR A 44 -8.37 -8.00 7.96
CA TYR A 44 -8.46 -6.55 7.96
C TYR A 44 -9.55 -6.07 8.91
N GLU A 45 -9.38 -4.84 9.38
CA GLU A 45 -10.35 -4.13 10.20
C GLU A 45 -10.46 -2.69 9.70
N ILE A 46 -11.69 -2.20 9.54
CA ILE A 46 -11.96 -0.82 9.13
C ILE A 46 -12.59 -0.11 10.32
N SER A 47 -11.98 0.99 10.74
CA SER A 47 -12.43 1.84 11.83
C SER A 47 -12.84 3.21 11.31
N ARG A 48 -14.06 3.65 11.65
CA ARG A 48 -14.62 4.98 11.29
C ARG A 48 -14.68 5.31 9.79
N GLY A 49 -14.40 4.31 8.94
CA GLY A 49 -14.46 4.42 7.48
C GLY A 49 -13.28 5.12 6.82
N ASP A 50 -12.25 5.48 7.59
CA ASP A 50 -11.05 6.17 7.10
C ASP A 50 -9.74 5.66 7.70
N SER A 51 -9.81 4.76 8.69
CA SER A 51 -8.67 4.05 9.26
C SER A 51 -8.81 2.57 8.93
N ILE A 52 -7.75 1.94 8.43
CA ILE A 52 -7.74 0.54 8.03
C ILE A 52 -6.52 -0.12 8.67
N GLN A 53 -6.67 -1.33 9.20
CA GLN A 53 -5.55 -2.15 9.63
C GLN A 53 -5.59 -3.48 8.87
N LEU A 54 -4.44 -3.91 8.35
CA LEU A 54 -4.25 -5.11 7.54
C LEU A 54 -3.21 -6.01 8.21
N LEU A 55 -3.47 -7.30 8.23
CA LEU A 55 -2.56 -8.32 8.79
C LEU A 55 -2.37 -9.45 7.77
N TRP A 56 -1.13 -9.60 7.29
CA TRP A 56 -0.66 -10.77 6.54
C TRP A 56 -0.04 -11.76 7.51
N LYS A 57 -0.75 -12.86 7.79
CA LYS A 57 -0.37 -13.81 8.85
C LYS A 57 0.82 -14.69 8.46
N LYS A 58 0.79 -15.26 7.26
CA LYS A 58 1.75 -16.28 6.81
C LYS A 58 2.57 -15.85 5.61
N ASN A 59 1.94 -15.18 4.64
CA ASN A 59 2.61 -14.75 3.42
C ASN A 59 2.59 -13.21 3.31
N ALA A 60 3.63 -12.58 3.85
CA ALA A 60 3.81 -11.15 3.80
C ALA A 60 4.43 -10.65 2.49
N ASN A 61 4.89 -11.53 1.59
CA ASN A 61 5.63 -11.16 0.38
C ASN A 61 4.83 -10.16 -0.49
N GLU A 62 3.52 -10.34 -0.53
CA GLU A 62 2.62 -9.53 -1.36
C GLU A 62 2.16 -8.23 -0.68
N ALA A 63 2.47 -8.04 0.61
CA ALA A 63 1.88 -6.97 1.42
C ALA A 63 2.19 -5.57 0.85
N LEU A 64 3.45 -5.31 0.50
CA LEU A 64 3.84 -4.03 -0.09
C LEU A 64 3.19 -3.80 -1.46
N ARG A 65 3.18 -4.82 -2.34
CA ARG A 65 2.54 -4.73 -3.67
C ARG A 65 1.05 -4.39 -3.53
N GLN A 66 0.36 -5.07 -2.63
CA GLN A 66 -1.07 -4.92 -2.38
C GLN A 66 -1.43 -3.53 -1.81
N CYS A 67 -0.64 -3.01 -0.87
CA CYS A 67 -0.85 -1.65 -0.40
C CYS A 67 -0.54 -0.60 -1.46
N LEU A 68 0.54 -0.76 -2.23
CA LEU A 68 0.85 0.14 -3.35
C LEU A 68 -0.27 0.11 -4.39
N TRP A 69 -0.87 -1.05 -4.64
CA TRP A 69 -2.03 -1.17 -5.51
C TRP A 69 -3.22 -0.38 -4.96
N MET A 70 -3.48 -0.47 -3.65
CA MET A 70 -4.53 0.32 -3.01
C MET A 70 -4.24 1.83 -3.06
N HIS A 71 -2.99 2.27 -2.89
CA HIS A 71 -2.57 3.65 -3.15
C HIS A 71 -2.95 4.09 -4.56
N MET A 72 -2.61 3.29 -5.58
CA MET A 72 -2.94 3.63 -6.97
C MET A 72 -4.46 3.68 -7.24
N MET A 73 -5.22 2.77 -6.62
CA MET A 73 -6.68 2.72 -6.74
C MET A 73 -7.38 3.91 -6.11
N LEU A 74 -6.83 4.46 -5.03
CA LEU A 74 -7.31 5.68 -4.38
C LEU A 74 -6.85 6.93 -5.14
N LEU A 75 -5.57 7.00 -5.51
CA LEU A 75 -4.96 8.14 -6.20
C LEU A 75 -5.66 8.45 -7.53
N LYS A 76 -5.99 7.43 -8.32
CA LYS A 76 -6.70 7.63 -9.60
C LYS A 76 -8.08 8.29 -9.43
N GLU A 77 -8.68 8.16 -8.24
CA GLU A 77 -10.00 8.71 -7.89
C GLU A 77 -9.90 10.05 -7.13
N GLY A 78 -8.68 10.56 -6.92
CA GLY A 78 -8.41 11.80 -6.21
C GLY A 78 -8.40 11.66 -4.69
N PHE A 79 -8.19 10.45 -4.16
CA PHE A 79 -7.99 10.20 -2.73
C PHE A 79 -6.53 9.88 -2.45
N GLU A 80 -6.04 10.32 -1.31
CA GLU A 80 -4.68 10.02 -0.85
C GLU A 80 -4.73 9.21 0.43
N MET A 81 -3.77 8.31 0.58
CA MET A 81 -3.65 7.40 1.71
C MET A 81 -2.27 7.54 2.34
N ARG A 82 -2.17 7.30 3.64
CA ARG A 82 -0.91 7.04 4.35
C ARG A 82 -0.87 5.60 4.83
N THR A 83 0.32 5.02 4.87
CA THR A 83 0.51 3.63 5.27
C THR A 83 1.76 3.48 6.11
N GLY A 84 1.60 3.06 7.36
CA GLY A 84 2.68 2.57 8.20
C GLY A 84 2.73 1.05 8.14
N PHE A 85 3.88 0.51 7.79
CA PHE A 85 4.15 -0.93 7.69
C PHE A 85 5.09 -1.37 8.79
N GLY A 86 4.72 -2.44 9.48
CA GLY A 86 5.56 -3.12 10.46
C GLY A 86 5.73 -4.58 10.08
N VAL A 87 6.97 -4.99 9.92
CA VAL A 87 7.36 -6.39 9.65
C VAL A 87 8.08 -6.94 10.87
N GLY A 88 7.56 -8.02 11.45
CA GLY A 88 8.14 -8.59 12.66
C GLY A 88 7.22 -9.58 13.36
N SER A 89 7.59 -9.92 14.59
CA SER A 89 6.86 -10.85 15.44
C SER A 89 5.45 -10.35 15.80
N ILE A 90 4.55 -11.31 15.96
CA ILE A 90 3.21 -11.11 16.54
C ILE A 90 3.17 -11.90 17.83
N SER A 91 2.96 -11.22 18.95
CA SER A 91 2.93 -11.82 20.28
C SER A 91 1.53 -12.22 20.71
N LEU A 92 0.49 -11.53 20.21
CA LEU A 92 -0.90 -11.76 20.59
C LEU A 92 -1.83 -11.45 19.42
N ILE A 93 -2.70 -12.40 19.08
CA ILE A 93 -3.83 -12.17 18.18
C ILE A 93 -5.11 -12.35 18.99
N THR A 94 -5.95 -11.33 19.01
CA THR A 94 -7.26 -11.34 19.69
C THR A 94 -8.40 -11.34 18.67
N LYS A 95 -9.64 -11.13 19.14
CA LYS A 95 -10.83 -11.04 18.27
C LYS A 95 -10.78 -9.86 17.31
N THR A 96 -10.08 -8.78 17.67
CA THR A 96 -9.94 -7.57 16.86
C THR A 96 -8.47 -7.28 16.62
N LEU A 97 -8.13 -6.66 15.48
CA LEU A 97 -6.75 -6.26 15.23
C LEU A 97 -6.33 -5.12 16.18
N ALA A 98 -7.28 -4.25 16.55
CA ALA A 98 -7.07 -3.15 17.48
C ALA A 98 -6.59 -3.58 18.88
N THR A 99 -6.96 -4.79 19.33
CA THR A 99 -6.54 -5.36 20.62
C THR A 99 -5.47 -6.45 20.47
N SER A 100 -4.89 -6.61 19.28
CA SER A 100 -3.76 -7.52 19.02
C SER A 100 -2.42 -6.79 19.21
N ASP A 101 -1.34 -7.52 19.46
CA ASP A 101 -0.02 -6.92 19.76
C ASP A 101 1.16 -7.74 19.23
N GLY A 102 2.30 -7.07 19.11
CA GLY A 102 3.56 -7.59 18.64
C GLY A 102 4.37 -6.50 17.94
N LYS A 103 5.63 -6.80 17.61
CA LYS A 103 6.50 -5.83 16.94
C LYS A 103 5.94 -5.35 15.62
N ALA A 104 5.31 -6.22 14.83
CA ALA A 104 4.66 -5.81 13.59
C ALA A 104 3.55 -4.76 13.82
N PHE A 105 2.69 -4.96 14.82
CA PHE A 105 1.63 -3.99 15.17
C PHE A 105 2.22 -2.66 15.64
N GLN A 106 3.14 -2.70 16.60
CA GLN A 106 3.77 -1.52 17.19
C GLN A 106 4.51 -0.69 16.13
N LEU A 107 5.28 -1.34 15.26
CA LEU A 107 6.01 -0.68 14.17
C LEU A 107 5.05 -0.05 13.17
N SER A 108 3.99 -0.76 12.75
CA SER A 108 3.02 -0.23 11.79
C SER A 108 2.35 1.06 12.30
N GLY A 109 1.99 1.10 13.58
CA GLY A 109 1.40 2.29 14.22
C GLY A 109 2.40 3.44 14.29
N ARG A 110 3.60 3.19 14.81
CA ARG A 110 4.68 4.21 14.88
C ARG A 110 5.04 4.79 13.52
N CYS A 111 5.13 3.94 12.49
CA CYS A 111 5.39 4.38 11.12
C CYS A 111 4.28 5.28 10.60
N LEU A 112 3.02 4.92 10.81
CA LEU A 112 1.89 5.75 10.39
C LEU A 112 1.91 7.10 11.12
N ASP A 113 2.11 7.09 12.44
CA ASP A 113 2.17 8.31 13.24
C ASP A 113 3.32 9.22 12.82
N ALA A 114 4.50 8.67 12.54
CA ALA A 114 5.67 9.41 12.10
C ALA A 114 5.44 10.17 10.78
N ILE A 115 4.64 9.61 9.86
CA ILE A 115 4.36 10.26 8.57
C ILE A 115 3.14 11.17 8.58
N LYS A 116 2.32 11.19 9.65
CA LYS A 116 1.07 11.98 9.69
C LYS A 116 1.28 13.48 9.48
N ASN A 117 2.40 14.01 9.97
CA ASN A 117 2.73 15.43 9.88
C ASN A 117 3.73 15.74 8.76
N THR A 118 3.84 14.85 7.77
CA THR A 118 4.74 14.98 6.63
C THR A 118 3.98 14.78 5.33
N ASP A 119 4.62 15.05 4.20
CA ASP A 119 4.10 14.69 2.87
C ASP A 119 4.36 13.22 2.50
N ASN A 120 4.91 12.41 3.40
CA ASN A 120 5.11 10.99 3.12
C ASN A 120 3.77 10.25 3.09
N ARG A 121 3.69 9.27 2.19
CA ARG A 121 2.53 8.39 1.95
C ARG A 121 2.79 6.97 2.46
N ILE A 122 4.04 6.58 2.65
CA ILE A 122 4.39 5.25 3.14
C ILE A 122 5.60 5.28 4.06
N ALA A 123 5.61 4.43 5.08
CA ALA A 123 6.79 4.16 5.88
C ALA A 123 6.80 2.67 6.23
N VAL A 124 7.93 2.01 6.01
CA VAL A 124 8.15 0.59 6.29
C VAL A 124 9.25 0.46 7.33
N ALA A 125 8.99 -0.30 8.39
CA ALA A 125 9.97 -0.66 9.39
C ALA A 125 9.94 -2.16 9.70
N PHE A 126 11.08 -2.66 10.14
CA PHE A 126 11.36 -4.04 10.48
C PHE A 126 11.75 -4.14 11.95
N GLU A 127 11.52 -5.31 12.53
CA GLU A 127 12.11 -5.66 13.82
C GLU A 127 13.64 -5.74 13.77
N THR A 128 14.21 -6.03 12.59
CA THR A 128 15.65 -6.13 12.36
C THR A 128 16.27 -4.79 11.97
N GLU A 129 17.25 -4.32 12.77
CA GLU A 129 17.88 -3.01 12.57
C GLU A 129 18.66 -2.89 11.24
N ALA A 130 19.35 -3.95 10.80
CA ALA A 130 20.05 -3.94 9.51
C ALA A 130 19.11 -3.68 8.33
N LEU A 131 17.89 -4.23 8.38
CA LEU A 131 16.86 -3.97 7.36
C LEU A 131 16.33 -2.53 7.46
N ASN A 132 16.17 -1.97 8.66
CA ASN A 132 15.78 -0.57 8.83
C ASN A 132 16.80 0.39 8.21
N HIS A 133 18.09 0.13 8.40
CA HIS A 133 19.15 0.93 7.79
C HIS A 133 19.05 0.92 6.26
N GLU A 134 18.93 -0.26 5.66
CA GLU A 134 18.74 -0.40 4.21
C GLU A 134 17.43 0.25 3.72
N TRP A 135 16.34 0.12 4.48
CA TRP A 135 15.02 0.62 4.08
C TRP A 135 14.85 2.13 4.23
N THR A 136 15.80 2.82 4.85
CA THR A 136 15.82 4.28 4.90
C THR A 136 15.75 4.88 3.49
N VAL A 137 16.58 4.38 2.57
CA VAL A 137 16.59 4.85 1.16
C VAL A 137 15.32 4.41 0.43
N HIS A 138 14.87 3.16 0.63
CA HIS A 138 13.66 2.63 0.00
C HIS A 138 12.42 3.46 0.36
N ASN A 139 12.27 3.84 1.64
CA ASN A 139 11.21 4.73 2.10
C ASN A 139 11.28 6.10 1.43
N ILE A 140 12.46 6.72 1.37
CA ILE A 140 12.64 8.03 0.72
C ILE A 140 12.22 7.99 -0.75
N VAL A 141 12.74 7.01 -1.50
CA VAL A 141 12.52 6.94 -2.95
C VAL A 141 11.06 6.55 -3.26
N LEU A 142 10.44 5.64 -2.49
CA LEU A 142 9.01 5.34 -2.66
C LEU A 142 8.15 6.58 -2.43
N ASN A 143 8.40 7.35 -1.37
CA ASN A 143 7.64 8.56 -1.10
C ASN A 143 7.83 9.61 -2.19
N TYR A 144 9.06 9.77 -2.70
CA TYR A 144 9.35 10.68 -3.80
C TYR A 144 8.48 10.36 -5.04
N VAL A 145 8.32 9.08 -5.37
CA VAL A 145 7.47 8.61 -6.47
C VAL A 145 5.99 8.79 -6.17
N LEU A 146 5.51 8.35 -5.00
CA LEU A 146 4.09 8.39 -4.64
C LEU A 146 3.56 9.82 -4.60
N GLN A 147 4.32 10.78 -4.08
CA GLN A 147 3.97 12.20 -4.03
C GLN A 147 3.81 12.85 -5.41
N ARG A 148 4.45 12.29 -6.45
CA ARG A 148 4.48 12.85 -7.81
C ARG A 148 3.63 12.05 -8.80
N THR A 149 3.00 10.97 -8.34
CA THR A 149 2.20 10.10 -9.19
C THR A 149 0.88 10.79 -9.56
N THR A 150 0.66 10.97 -10.85
CA THR A 150 -0.59 11.53 -11.40
C THR A 150 -1.66 10.46 -11.58
N ALA A 151 -2.94 10.86 -11.67
CA ALA A 151 -4.04 9.90 -11.87
C ALA A 151 -3.85 9.00 -13.12
N PRO A 152 -3.44 9.49 -14.31
CA PRO A 152 -3.19 8.62 -15.46
C PRO A 152 -2.05 7.61 -15.26
N GLN A 153 -1.04 7.98 -14.47
CA GLN A 153 0.06 7.07 -14.09
C GLN A 153 -0.43 6.03 -13.09
N ALA A 154 -1.18 6.45 -12.06
CA ALA A 154 -1.77 5.55 -11.06
C ALA A 154 -2.66 4.48 -11.71
N VAL A 155 -3.47 4.85 -12.71
CA VAL A 155 -4.28 3.88 -13.47
C VAL A 155 -3.41 2.81 -14.14
N ALA A 156 -2.30 3.20 -14.80
CA ALA A 156 -1.40 2.26 -15.45
C ALA A 156 -0.67 1.37 -14.42
N MET A 157 -0.16 1.97 -13.34
CA MET A 157 0.55 1.26 -12.28
C MET A 157 -0.35 0.29 -11.50
N ALA A 158 -1.62 0.64 -11.25
CA ALA A 158 -2.58 -0.27 -10.63
C ALA A 158 -2.73 -1.56 -11.43
N LEU A 159 -2.76 -1.46 -12.76
CA LEU A 159 -2.85 -2.63 -13.63
C LEU A 159 -1.54 -3.43 -13.68
N MET A 160 -0.39 -2.74 -13.69
CA MET A 160 0.92 -3.40 -13.59
C MET A 160 1.11 -4.15 -12.25
N LEU A 161 0.63 -3.58 -11.14
CA LEU A 161 0.62 -4.21 -9.82
C LEU A 161 -0.34 -5.40 -9.74
N GLN A 162 -1.22 -5.58 -10.72
CA GLN A 162 -2.02 -6.80 -10.92
C GLN A 162 -1.37 -7.77 -11.92
N ASN A 163 -0.05 -7.67 -12.09
CA ASN A 163 0.76 -8.53 -12.96
C ASN A 163 0.37 -8.49 -14.45
N LYS A 164 -0.29 -7.41 -14.90
CA LYS A 164 -0.58 -7.22 -16.33
C LYS A 164 0.67 -6.76 -17.08
N THR A 165 0.79 -7.20 -18.32
CA THR A 165 1.77 -6.70 -19.28
C THR A 165 1.35 -5.32 -19.81
N GLN A 166 2.31 -4.53 -20.33
CA GLN A 166 1.98 -3.23 -20.91
C GLN A 166 1.02 -3.32 -22.09
N LEU A 167 1.00 -4.43 -22.83
CA LEU A 167 0.03 -4.69 -23.90
C LEU A 167 -1.39 -4.89 -23.35
N GLU A 168 -1.54 -5.65 -22.26
CA GLU A 168 -2.84 -5.81 -21.60
C GLU A 168 -3.32 -4.51 -20.97
N VAL A 169 -2.41 -3.71 -20.41
CA VAL A 169 -2.71 -2.36 -19.92
C VAL A 169 -3.19 -1.48 -21.06
N ALA A 170 -2.51 -1.49 -22.21
CA ALA A 170 -2.89 -0.71 -23.38
C ALA A 170 -4.30 -1.07 -23.87
N LYS A 171 -4.61 -2.37 -23.95
CA LYS A 171 -5.95 -2.88 -24.30
C LYS A 171 -7.00 -2.42 -23.28
N ALA A 172 -6.73 -2.57 -21.98
CA ALA A 172 -7.66 -2.20 -20.92
C ALA A 172 -7.97 -0.69 -20.91
N LEU A 173 -6.97 0.15 -21.22
CA LEU A 173 -7.10 1.60 -21.23
C LEU A 173 -7.51 2.18 -22.60
N ARG A 174 -7.64 1.33 -23.63
CA ARG A 174 -7.92 1.74 -25.02
C ARG A 174 -6.93 2.81 -25.53
N ILE A 175 -5.65 2.64 -25.22
CA ILE A 175 -4.56 3.50 -25.69
C ILE A 175 -3.46 2.64 -26.36
N LYS A 176 -2.50 3.29 -27.03
CA LYS A 176 -1.35 2.59 -27.61
C LYS A 176 -0.36 2.17 -26.52
N GLN A 177 0.31 1.03 -26.70
CA GLN A 177 1.33 0.55 -25.75
C GLN A 177 2.47 1.56 -25.51
N PRO A 178 2.97 2.31 -26.51
CA PRO A 178 3.95 3.37 -26.26
C PRO A 178 3.47 4.45 -25.28
N SER A 179 2.16 4.76 -25.28
CA SER A 179 1.56 5.69 -24.32
C SER A 179 1.55 5.11 -22.89
N VAL A 180 1.36 3.79 -22.74
CA VAL A 180 1.52 3.10 -21.46
C VAL A 180 2.97 3.17 -21.01
N HIS A 181 3.91 2.84 -21.88
CA HIS A 181 5.35 2.90 -21.59
C HIS A 181 5.76 4.30 -21.08
N GLN A 182 5.32 5.36 -21.77
CA GLN A 182 5.62 6.73 -21.37
C GLN A 182 5.05 7.07 -19.98
N ARG A 183 3.80 6.67 -19.69
CA ARG A 183 3.19 6.87 -18.36
C ARG A 183 3.99 6.15 -17.27
N LEU A 184 4.34 4.88 -17.49
CA LEU A 184 5.09 4.09 -16.51
C LEU A 184 6.50 4.65 -16.31
N LYS A 185 7.19 5.04 -17.38
CA LYS A 185 8.53 5.65 -17.31
C LYS A 185 8.51 6.96 -16.54
N ALA A 186 7.60 7.88 -16.90
CA ALA A 186 7.47 9.18 -16.25
C ALA A 186 7.02 9.07 -14.78
N GLY A 187 6.23 8.04 -14.46
CA GLY A 187 5.79 7.78 -13.09
C GLY A 187 6.80 7.00 -12.24
N GLY A 188 7.96 6.61 -12.77
CA GLY A 188 8.95 5.86 -11.98
C GLY A 188 8.56 4.41 -11.69
N TRP A 189 7.83 3.74 -12.59
CA TRP A 189 7.41 2.34 -12.40
C TRP A 189 8.57 1.40 -12.07
N VAL A 190 9.74 1.59 -12.70
CA VAL A 190 10.93 0.77 -12.45
C VAL A 190 11.32 0.77 -10.97
N ILE A 191 11.19 1.92 -10.30
CA ILE A 191 11.49 2.08 -8.88
C ILE A 191 10.49 1.27 -8.06
N ILE A 192 9.19 1.46 -8.31
CA ILE A 192 8.12 0.73 -7.61
C ILE A 192 8.36 -0.78 -7.71
N GLN A 193 8.63 -1.26 -8.93
CA GLN A 193 8.88 -2.67 -9.19
C GLN A 193 10.13 -3.18 -8.46
N SER A 194 11.25 -2.45 -8.51
CA SER A 194 12.48 -2.83 -7.80
C SER A 194 12.29 -2.90 -6.29
N VAL A 195 11.59 -1.94 -5.69
CA VAL A 195 11.34 -1.93 -4.24
C VAL A 195 10.39 -3.06 -3.82
N VAL A 196 9.35 -3.34 -4.61
CA VAL A 196 8.46 -4.49 -4.37
C VAL A 196 9.23 -5.80 -4.45
N ASN A 197 10.06 -5.98 -5.48
CA ASN A 197 10.87 -7.19 -5.64
C ASN A 197 11.85 -7.36 -4.47
N ARG A 198 12.49 -6.27 -4.03
CA ARG A 198 13.41 -6.30 -2.89
C ARG A 198 12.68 -6.62 -1.59
N PHE A 199 11.48 -6.07 -1.38
CA PHE A 199 10.62 -6.44 -0.25
C PHE A 199 10.25 -7.92 -0.27
N GLN A 200 9.90 -8.49 -1.42
CA GLN A 200 9.61 -9.92 -1.55
C GLN A 200 10.82 -10.80 -1.23
N GLN A 201 12.02 -10.40 -1.67
CA GLN A 201 13.26 -11.16 -1.42
C GLN A 201 13.60 -11.27 0.06
N ILE A 202 13.40 -10.22 0.85
CA ILE A 202 13.72 -10.24 2.29
C ILE A 202 12.67 -10.97 3.15
N GLN A 203 11.54 -11.39 2.55
CA GLN A 203 10.51 -12.15 3.24
C GLN A 203 10.63 -13.67 3.03
N GLN A 204 11.44 -14.11 2.07
CA GLN A 204 11.75 -15.53 1.80
C GLN A 204 12.61 -16.10 2.92
#